data_AF-C0Z235-F1
#
_entry.id   AF-C0Z235-F1
#
_cell.length_a   1.000
_cell.length_b   1.000
_cell.length_c   1.000
_cell.angle_alpha   90.00
_cell.angle_beta   90.00
_cell.angle_gamma   90.00
#
_symmetry.space_group_name_H-M   'P 1'
#
loop_
_entity.id
_entity.type
_entity.pdbx_description
1 polymer ?
#
loop_
_entity_poly.entity_id
_entity_poly.type
_entity_poly.pdbx_seq_one_letter_code
_entity_poly.pdbx_strand_id
1 'polypeptide(L)'
;MAETWHFYLGEPLTVVELYDDGKLKFTCLGPDLFEGDQKPQYTVPPNVWFGSFPTKDVHFSQDGALLKAEARDSENHFSLVGCTCAPAFQFED
;
A
#
# COMPACT_ATOMS: atom_id res chain seq x y z
N MET A 1 -1.18 -10.86 13.52
CA MET A 1 -0.20 -11.28 12.49
C MET A 1 0.46 -10.05 11.88
N ALA A 2 1.77 -10.07 11.60
CA ALA A 2 2.42 -9.03 10.79
C ALA A 2 2.50 -9.50 9.33
N GLU A 3 2.37 -8.59 8.37
CA GLU A 3 2.47 -8.89 6.94
C GLU A 3 3.56 -8.05 6.29
N THR A 4 4.55 -8.72 5.69
CA THR A 4 5.62 -8.06 4.94
C THR A 4 5.32 -8.07 3.45
N TRP A 5 5.26 -6.89 2.88
CA TRP A 5 5.00 -6.61 1.47
C TRP A 5 6.31 -6.35 0.74
N HIS A 6 6.46 -6.95 -0.44
CA HIS A 6 7.63 -6.82 -1.32
C HIS A 6 7.16 -6.37 -2.69
N PHE A 7 7.71 -5.26 -3.19
CA PHE A 7 7.44 -4.79 -4.54
C PHE A 7 8.19 -5.65 -5.57
N TYR A 8 7.49 -6.11 -6.62
CA TYR A 8 8.09 -6.91 -7.69
C TYR A 8 8.09 -6.18 -9.04
N LEU A 9 6.95 -5.64 -9.48
CA LEU A 9 6.84 -5.04 -10.82
C LEU A 9 5.66 -4.08 -10.92
N GLY A 10 5.74 -3.14 -11.87
CA GLY A 10 4.63 -2.25 -12.23
C GLY A 10 4.78 -0.84 -11.66
N GLU A 11 3.65 -0.21 -11.38
CA GLU A 11 3.57 1.11 -10.75
C GLU A 11 3.56 0.98 -9.22
N PRO A 12 3.94 2.04 -8.48
CA PRO A 12 3.93 2.00 -7.02
C PRO A 12 2.55 1.72 -6.44
N LEU A 13 2.53 1.03 -5.30
CA LEU A 13 1.34 0.69 -4.52
C LEU A 13 1.36 1.47 -3.20
N THR A 14 0.26 2.09 -2.81
CA THR A 14 0.14 2.69 -1.48
C THR A 14 -0.52 1.69 -0.55
N VAL A 15 0.16 1.38 0.56
CA VAL A 15 -0.43 0.69 1.72
C VAL A 15 -0.94 1.75 2.69
N VAL A 16 -2.22 1.68 3.04
CA VAL A 16 -2.84 2.55 4.04
C VAL A 16 -3.06 1.77 5.33
N GLU A 17 -2.64 2.33 6.45
CA GLU A 17 -2.76 1.79 7.80
C GLU A 17 -3.68 2.72 8.62
N LEU A 18 -4.68 2.16 9.29
CA LEU A 18 -5.57 2.84 10.23
C LEU A 18 -5.28 2.36 11.66
N TYR A 19 -4.81 3.29 12.48
CA TYR A 19 -4.51 3.06 13.89
C TYR A 19 -5.73 3.33 14.79
N ASP A 20 -5.72 2.77 16.00
CA ASP A 20 -6.80 2.90 16.99
C ASP A 20 -7.10 4.36 17.41
N ASP A 21 -6.13 5.26 17.25
CA ASP A 21 -6.31 6.70 17.51
C ASP A 21 -6.92 7.46 16.33
N GLY A 22 -7.34 6.74 15.28
CA GLY A 22 -7.94 7.28 14.07
C GLY A 22 -6.92 7.86 13.08
N LYS A 23 -5.61 7.78 13.35
CA LYS A 23 -4.59 8.25 12.41
C LYS A 23 -4.42 7.28 11.25
N LEU A 24 -4.23 7.87 10.08
CA LEU A 24 -3.84 7.16 8.87
C LEU A 24 -2.34 7.29 8.65
N LYS A 25 -1.71 6.21 8.21
CA LYS A 25 -0.36 6.22 7.66
C LYS A 25 -0.39 5.64 6.25
N PHE A 26 0.29 6.32 5.35
CA PHE A 26 0.42 5.92 3.96
C PHE A 26 1.87 5.56 3.69
N THR A 27 2.11 4.33 3.25
CA THR A 27 3.43 3.87 2.86
C THR A 27 3.42 3.54 1.37
N CYS A 28 4.28 4.20 0.61
CA CYS A 28 4.41 3.94 -0.83
C CYS A 28 5.41 2.80 -1.06
N LEU A 29 4.95 1.69 -1.64
CA LEU A 29 5.78 0.58 -2.10
C LEU A 29 6.16 0.79 -3.56
N GLY A 30 7.43 0.60 -3.88
CA GLY A 30 7.93 0.74 -5.24
C GLY A 30 9.45 0.70 -5.33
N PRO A 31 10.01 0.74 -6.55
CA PRO A 31 11.42 0.52 -6.78
C PRO A 31 12.27 1.79 -6.64
N ASP A 32 11.63 2.97 -6.54
CA ASP A 32 12.34 4.25 -6.52
C ASP A 32 12.83 4.62 -5.11
N LEU A 33 14.13 4.36 -4.88
CA LEU A 33 14.79 4.61 -3.60
C LEU A 33 15.18 6.07 -3.36
N PHE A 34 15.22 6.88 -4.42
CA PHE A 34 15.79 8.22 -4.37
C PHE A 34 14.70 9.29 -4.46
N GLU A 35 13.70 9.07 -5.30
CA GLU A 35 12.61 10.00 -5.53
C GLU A 35 11.29 9.42 -4.98
N GLY A 36 10.61 10.17 -4.10
CA GLY A 36 9.24 9.85 -3.65
C GLY A 36 9.07 8.95 -2.41
N ASP A 37 10.13 8.72 -1.62
CA ASP A 37 10.09 7.91 -0.37
C ASP A 37 9.44 6.51 -0.55
N GLN A 38 9.64 5.90 -1.73
CA GLN A 38 9.15 4.56 -1.98
C GLN A 38 10.02 3.53 -1.26
N LYS A 39 9.39 2.42 -0.87
CA LYS A 39 10.05 1.33 -0.17
C LYS A 39 9.91 0.06 -1.02
N PRO A 40 11.00 -0.62 -1.41
CA PRO A 40 10.88 -1.90 -2.10
C PRO A 40 10.27 -2.98 -1.20
N GLN A 41 10.34 -2.79 0.11
CA GLN A 41 9.78 -3.69 1.10
C GLN A 41 9.23 -2.90 2.30
N TYR A 42 8.12 -3.34 2.85
CA TYR A 42 7.51 -2.75 4.04
C TYR A 42 6.75 -3.81 4.86
N THR A 43 6.78 -3.71 6.19
CA THR A 43 6.04 -4.60 7.08
C THR A 43 4.94 -3.84 7.80
N VAL A 44 3.70 -4.22 7.56
CA VAL A 44 2.55 -3.74 8.35
C VAL A 44 2.62 -4.40 9.73
N PRO A 45 2.59 -3.63 10.83
CA PRO A 45 2.61 -4.18 12.17
C PRO A 45 1.32 -4.97 12.47
N PRO A 46 1.37 -5.93 13.41
CA PRO A 46 0.19 -6.70 13.78
C PRO A 46 -0.89 -5.83 14.43
N ASN A 47 -2.15 -6.27 14.29
CA ASN A 47 -3.33 -5.66 14.90
C ASN A 47 -3.61 -4.23 14.41
N VAL A 48 -3.24 -3.93 13.16
CA VAL A 48 -3.57 -2.66 12.49
C VAL A 48 -4.48 -2.96 11.32
N TRP A 49 -5.53 -2.17 11.14
CA TRP A 49 -6.37 -2.25 9.95
C TRP A 49 -5.61 -1.67 8.77
N PHE A 50 -5.57 -2.37 7.65
CA PHE A 50 -4.89 -1.87 6.47
C PHE A 50 -5.57 -2.29 5.18
N GLY A 51 -5.20 -1.59 4.11
CA GLY A 51 -5.59 -1.89 2.73
C GLY A 51 -4.57 -1.29 1.78
N SER A 52 -4.79 -1.48 0.47
CA SER A 52 -3.87 -0.94 -0.53
C SER A 52 -4.58 -0.52 -1.82
N PHE A 53 -3.98 0.42 -2.54
CA PHE A 53 -4.42 0.84 -3.88
C PHE A 53 -3.22 1.25 -4.74
N PRO A 54 -3.29 1.13 -6.08
CA PRO A 54 -2.24 1.65 -6.96
C PRO A 54 -2.07 3.15 -6.72
N THR A 55 -0.86 3.61 -6.39
CA THR A 55 -0.61 4.97 -5.88
C THR A 55 -1.10 6.06 -6.83
N LYS A 56 -1.08 5.80 -8.14
CA LYS A 56 -1.47 6.76 -9.17
C LYS A 56 -2.98 6.75 -9.50
N ASP A 57 -3.78 5.86 -8.91
CA ASP A 57 -5.24 5.80 -9.09
C ASP A 57 -6.01 6.70 -8.12
N VAL A 58 -5.33 7.30 -7.15
CA VAL A 58 -5.95 8.10 -6.09
C VAL A 58 -5.11 9.33 -5.79
N HIS A 59 -5.79 10.45 -5.55
CA HIS A 59 -5.18 11.71 -5.15
C HIS A 59 -5.83 12.22 -3.86
N PHE A 60 -5.05 12.89 -3.02
CA PHE A 60 -5.58 13.62 -1.87
C PHE A 60 -5.85 15.05 -2.27
N SER A 61 -7.07 15.51 -2.04
CA SER A 61 -7.41 16.93 -2.14
C SER A 61 -6.80 17.72 -0.97
N GLN A 62 -6.80 19.04 -1.08
CA GLN A 62 -6.25 19.92 -0.04
C GLN A 62 -6.98 19.80 1.31
N ASP A 63 -8.25 19.41 1.30
CA ASP A 63 -9.08 19.12 2.48
C ASP A 63 -8.98 17.66 2.96
N GLY A 64 -8.11 16.85 2.35
CA GLY A 64 -7.82 15.48 2.78
C GLY A 64 -8.81 14.43 2.27
N ALA A 65 -9.71 14.79 1.34
CA ALA A 65 -10.58 13.81 0.69
C ALA A 65 -9.78 12.96 -0.32
N LEU A 66 -10.10 11.66 -0.35
CA LEU A 66 -9.59 10.73 -1.36
C LEU A 66 -10.39 10.90 -2.64
N LEU A 67 -9.74 11.36 -3.70
CA LEU A 67 -10.30 11.52 -5.03
C LEU A 67 -9.76 10.43 -5.94
N LYS A 68 -10.67 9.67 -6.57
CA LYS A 68 -10.27 8.69 -7.58
C LYS A 68 -9.80 9.42 -8.84
N ALA A 69 -8.64 9.03 -9.35
CA ALA A 69 -8.13 9.51 -10.63
C ALA A 69 -9.00 9.00 -11.80
N GLU A 70 -8.79 9.55 -12.99
CA GLU A 70 -9.40 9.00 -14.21
C GLU A 70 -9.03 7.52 -14.39
N ALA A 71 -9.95 6.75 -14.96
CA ALA A 71 -9.70 5.33 -15.19
C ALA A 71 -8.52 5.13 -16.15
N ARG A 72 -7.60 4.25 -15.77
CA ARG A 72 -6.40 3.91 -16.56
C ARG A 72 -6.50 2.46 -17.00
N ASP A 73 -5.81 2.13 -18.08
CA ASP A 73 -5.79 0.77 -18.61
C ASP A 73 -5.10 -0.20 -17.65
N SER A 74 -5.83 -1.20 -17.14
CA SER A 74 -5.32 -2.11 -16.12
C SER A 74 -4.24 -3.08 -16.62
N GLU A 75 -4.18 -3.33 -17.92
CA GLU A 75 -3.12 -4.17 -18.51
C GLU A 75 -1.75 -3.48 -18.44
N ASN A 76 -1.72 -2.14 -18.51
CA ASN A 76 -0.51 -1.33 -18.50
C ASN A 76 -0.25 -0.63 -17.15
N HIS A 77 -1.27 -0.51 -16.29
CA HIS A 77 -1.18 0.16 -14.99
C HIS A 77 -1.59 -0.79 -13.87
N PHE A 78 -0.62 -1.56 -13.38
CA PHE A 78 -0.80 -2.51 -12.27
C PHE A 78 0.35 -2.40 -11.27
N SER A 79 0.18 -3.02 -10.10
CA SER A 79 1.24 -3.24 -9.11
C SER A 79 1.30 -4.72 -8.76
N LEU A 80 2.43 -5.36 -9.00
CA LEU A 80 2.69 -6.74 -8.59
C LEU A 80 3.54 -6.74 -7.32
N VAL A 81 3.03 -7.41 -6.30
CA VAL A 81 3.66 -7.51 -4.98
C VAL A 81 3.62 -8.95 -4.47
N GLY A 82 4.51 -9.27 -3.54
CA GLY A 82 4.45 -10.49 -2.75
C GLY A 82 4.25 -10.16 -1.28
N CYS A 83 3.41 -10.94 -0.61
CA CYS A 83 3.11 -10.78 0.81
C CYS A 83 3.51 -12.02 1.60
N THR A 84 4.19 -11.80 2.74
CA THR A 84 4.59 -12.86 3.68
C THR A 84 4.04 -12.54 5.05
N CYS A 85 3.20 -13.42 5.58
CA CYS A 85 2.65 -13.32 6.92
C CYS A 85 3.52 -14.06 7.95
N ALA A 86 3.73 -13.43 9.10
CA ALA A 86 4.36 -14.05 10.26
C ALA A 86 3.56 -13.77 11.56
N PRO A 87 3.03 -14.79 12.25
CA PRO A 87 2.90 -16.19 11.83
C PRO A 87 2.14 -16.37 10.49
N ALA A 88 2.19 -17.59 9.93
CA ALA A 88 1.55 -17.89 8.65
C ALA A 88 0.05 -17.59 8.67
N PHE A 89 -0.50 -17.17 7.53
CA PHE A 89 -1.91 -16.78 7.40
C PHE A 89 -2.88 -17.91 7.74
N GLN A 90 -3.80 -17.68 8.67
CA GLN A 90 -5.01 -18.49 8.92
C GLN A 90 -6.26 -17.61 8.83
N PHE A 91 -7.42 -18.20 8.51
CA PHE A 91 -8.67 -17.44 8.42
C PHE A 91 -9.22 -17.01 9.79
N GLU A 92 -8.79 -17.70 10.84
CA GLU A 92 -9.17 -17.44 12.23
C GLU A 92 -8.34 -16.31 12.88
N ASP A 93 -7.33 -15.79 12.18
CA ASP A 93 -6.46 -14.70 12.65
C ASP A 93 -7.13 -13.31 12.58
#